data_AF-A0A537E2T9-F1
#
_entry.id   AF-A0A537E2T9-F1
#
_cell.length_a   1.000
_cell.length_b   1.000
_cell.length_c   1.000
_cell.angle_alpha   90.00
_cell.angle_beta   90.00
_cell.angle_gamma   90.00
#
_symmetry.space_group_name_H-M   'P 1'
#
loop_
_entity.id
_entity.type
_entity.pdbx_description
1 polymer ?
#
loop_
_entity_poly.entity_id
_entity_poly.type
_entity_poly.pdbx_seq_one_letter_code
_entity_poly.pdbx_strand_id
1 'polypeptide(L)' 'MVVTAAAPRVLPALVEQLKPGGRMVIPVGGGDIQYLKLVTKRADGGYDERNVLPVRFVPLVPGK' A
#
# COMPACT_ATOMS: atom_id res chain seq x y z
N MET A 1 6.13 8.56 -3.42
CA MET A 1 4.72 8.61 -3.84
C MET A 1 3.89 8.09 -2.68
N VAL A 2 3.03 8.93 -2.10
CA VAL A 2 2.09 8.52 -1.06
C VAL A 2 0.75 8.27 -1.76
N VAL A 3 0.27 7.03 -1.71
CA VAL A 3 -1.04 6.66 -2.25
C VAL A 3 -2.02 6.68 -1.09
N THR A 4 -2.93 7.64 -1.07
CA THR A 4 -3.92 7.85 0.01
C THR A 4 -5.12 6.91 -0.07
N ALA A 5 -5.05 5.91 -0.94
CA ALA A 5 -6.12 4.95 -1.18
C ALA A 5 -6.03 3.75 -0.25
N ALA A 6 -6.99 3.60 0.66
CA ALA A 6 -7.17 2.37 1.42
C ALA A 6 -7.52 1.24 0.45
N ALA A 7 -6.61 0.29 0.29
CA ALA A 7 -6.84 -0.91 -0.52
C ALA A 7 -7.08 -2.12 0.39
N PRO A 8 -7.97 -3.06 0.04
CA PRO A 8 -8.18 -4.27 0.83
C PRO A 8 -6.92 -5.16 0.89
N ARG A 9 -6.03 -5.03 -0.09
CA ARG A 9 -4.71 -5.67 -0.16
C ARG A 9 -3.74 -4.83 -0.99
N VAL A 10 -2.44 -5.07 -0.86
CA VAL A 10 -1.44 -4.50 -1.78
C VAL A 10 -1.72 -5.01 -3.19
N LEU A 11 -1.91 -4.11 -4.15
CA LEU A 11 -2.18 -4.48 -5.54
C LEU A 11 -0.86 -4.67 -6.30
N PRO A 12 -0.62 -5.82 -6.97
CA PRO A 12 0.61 -6.07 -7.72
C PRO A 12 0.90 -4.97 -8.75
N ALA A 13 -0.11 -4.47 -9.45
CA ALA A 13 0.02 -3.41 -10.44
C ALA A 13 0.61 -2.09 -9.87
N LEU A 14 0.38 -1.79 -8.58
CA LEU A 14 0.98 -0.62 -7.91
C LEU A 14 2.46 -0.85 -7.60
N VAL A 15 2.83 -2.09 -7.25
CA VAL A 15 4.23 -2.48 -7.03
C VAL A 15 5.01 -2.53 -8.34
N GLU A 16 4.36 -2.93 -9.43
CA GLU A 16 4.96 -2.92 -10.77
C GLU A 16 5.36 -1.50 -11.22
N GLN A 17 4.57 -0.49 -10.86
CA GLN A 17 4.89 0.92 -11.12
C GLN A 17 6.07 1.46 -10.30
N LEU A 18 6.49 0.77 -9.23
CA LEU A 18 7.70 1.16 -8.50
C LEU A 18 8.95 0.82 -9.30
N LYS A 19 9.94 1.70 -9.24
CA LYS A 19 11.30 1.38 -9.68
C LYS A 19 11.95 0.41 -8.68
N PRO A 20 12.93 -0.42 -9.09
CA PRO A 20 13.75 -1.19 -8.16
C PRO A 20 14.34 -0.30 -7.04
N GLY A 21 14.25 -0.75 -5.78
CA GLY A 21 14.60 0.03 -4.60
C GLY A 21 13.57 1.10 -4.19
N GLY A 22 12.53 1.29 -5.00
CA GLY A 22 11.42 2.18 -4.74
C GLY A 22 10.60 1.72 -3.54
N ARG A 23 10.12 2.70 -2.76
CA ARG A 23 9.28 2.46 -1.59
C ARG A 23 7.90 3.05 -1.80
N MET A 24 6.89 2.29 -1.41
CA MET A 24 5.49 2.70 -1.40
C MET A 24 4.94 2.58 0.01
N VAL A 25 4.15 3.55 0.40
CA VAL A 25 3.43 3.53 1.67
C VAL A 25 1.95 3.57 1.32
N ILE A 26 1.20 2.56 1.75
CA ILE A 26 -0.22 2.40 1.43
C ILE A 26 -1.00 1.90 2.66
N PRO A 27 -2.14 2.52 3.00
CA PRO A 27 -3.04 1.97 4.00
C PRO A 27 -3.74 0.72 3.46
N VAL A 28 -3.62 -0.40 4.18
CA VAL A 28 -4.24 -1.68 3.82
C VAL A 28 -5.10 -2.20 4.96
N GLY A 29 -6.34 -2.56 4.65
CA GLY A 29 -7.30 -3.13 5.59
C GLY A 29 -8.74 -3.00 5.10
N GLY A 30 -9.60 -3.90 5.56
CA GLY A 30 -11.04 -3.87 5.27
C GLY A 30 -11.82 -3.81 6.58
N GLY A 31 -12.30 -2.63 6.96
CA GLY A 31 -13.08 -2.41 8.20
C GLY A 31 -12.63 -1.18 8.99
N ASP A 32 -12.88 -1.17 10.30
CA ASP A 32 -12.61 -0.06 11.25
C ASP A 32 -11.14 0.25 11.51
N ILE A 33 -10.24 -0.67 11.17
CA ILE A 33 -8.80 -0.57 11.42
C ILE A 33 -8.05 -0.94 10.13
N GLN A 34 -7.18 -0.04 9.69
CA GLN A 34 -6.24 -0.28 8.60
C GLN A 34 -4.81 -0.25 9.15
N TYR A 35 -3.86 -0.80 8.41
CA TYR A 35 -2.45 -0.70 8.73
C TYR A 35 -1.73 0.03 7.60
N LEU A 36 -0.88 0.97 7.98
CA LEU A 36 0.04 1.58 7.04
C LEU A 36 1.11 0.54 6.70
N LYS A 37 1.09 0.05 5.46
CA LYS A 37 2.09 -0.88 4.95
C LYS A 37 3.17 -0.14 4.19
N LEU A 38 4.41 -0.44 4.50
CA LEU A 38 5.58 -0.08 3.70
C LEU A 38 5.88 -1.25 2.77
N VAL A 39 5.83 -0.99 1.47
CA VAL A 39 6.21 -1.91 0.41
C VAL A 39 7.53 -1.43 -0.18
N THR A 40 8.52 -2.31 -0.27
CA THR A 40 9.82 -1.99 -0.89
C THR A 40 10.05 -2.94 -2.05
N LYS A 41 10.23 -2.39 -3.27
CA LYS A 41 10.55 -3.21 -4.44
C LYS A 41 12.01 -3.63 -4.40
N ARG A 42 12.26 -4.92 -4.47
CA ARG A 42 13.61 -5.49 -4.54
C ARG A 42 14.14 -5.39 -5.96
N ALA A 43 15.47 -5.52 -6.09
CA ALA A 43 16.15 -5.48 -7.39
C ALA A 43 15.87 -6.72 -8.25
N ASP A 44 15.49 -7.84 -7.63
CA ASP A 44 15.14 -9.12 -8.28
C ASP A 44 13.71 -9.16 -8.87
N GLY A 45 12.97 -8.06 -8.77
CA GLY A 45 11.57 -7.96 -9.21
C GLY A 45 10.54 -8.36 -8.15
N GLY A 46 10.98 -8.92 -7.02
CA GLY A 46 10.14 -9.16 -5.86
C GLY A 46 9.89 -7.90 -5.03
N TYR A 47 9.17 -8.05 -3.92
CA TYR A 47 8.95 -6.95 -2.98
C TYR A 47 8.82 -7.45 -1.53
N ASP A 48 9.18 -6.57 -0.60
CA ASP A 48 8.98 -6.71 0.83
C ASP A 48 7.74 -5.95 1.28
N GLU A 49 7.00 -6.51 2.24
CA GLU A 49 5.90 -5.84 2.93
C GLU A 49 6.18 -5.76 4.44
N ARG A 50 5.95 -4.59 5.03
CA ARG A 50 6.02 -4.40 6.48
C ARG A 50 4.85 -3.55 6.97
N ASN A 51 4.19 -4.00 8.05
CA ASN A 51 3.25 -3.17 8.78
C ASN A 51 4.02 -2.14 9.62
N VAL A 52 3.73 -0.86 9.43
CA VAL A 52 4.39 0.25 10.13
C VAL A 52 3.61 0.63 11.38
N LEU A 53 2.32 0.96 11.22
CA LEU A 53 1.44 1.38 12.32
C LEU A 53 -0.04 1.26 11.94
N PRO A 54 -0.96 1.07 12.90
CA PRO A 54 -2.40 1.10 12.65
C PRO A 54 -2.86 2.53 12.33
N VAL A 55 -3.70 2.67 11.31
CA VAL A 55 -4.26 3.93 10.81
C VAL A 55 -5.76 3.80 10.60
N ARG A 56 -6.44 4.94 10.57
CA ARG A 56 -7.83 5.05 10.17
C ARG A 56 -7.94 6.07 9.04
N PHE A 57 -8.02 5.57 7.80
CA PHE A 57 -8.37 6.41 6.65
C PHE A 57 -9.82 6.17 6.26
N VAL A 58 -10.47 7.23 5.77
CA VAL A 58 -11.78 7.11 5.11
C VAL A 58 -11.67 6.12 3.95
N PRO A 59 -12.62 5.18 3.80
CA PRO A 59 -12.61 4.26 2.68
C PRO A 59 -12.71 5.04 1.36
N LEU A 60 -12.04 4.54 0.31
CA LEU A 60 -12.22 5.09 -1.03
C LEU A 60 -13.66 4.82 -1.45
N VAL A 61 -14.53 5.81 -1.27
CA VAL A 61 -15.84 5.80 -1.93
C VAL A 61 -15.58 5.89 -3.43
N PRO A 62 -16.09 4.94 -4.24
CA PRO A 62 -16.13 5.13 -5.67
C PRO A 62 -16.92 6.42 -5.92
N GLY A 63 -16.24 7.45 -6.42
CA GLY A 63 -16.94 8.61 -6.96
C GLY A 63 -17.92 8.11 -8.01
N LYS A 64 -19.19 8.47 -7.84
CA LYS A 64 -20.26 8.14 -8.78
C LYS A 64 -19.94 8.65 -10.18
#